data_AF-A0AAQ0RYC7-F1
#
_entry.id   AF-A0AAQ0RYC7-F1
#
_cell.length_a   1.000
_cell.length_b   1.000
_cell.length_c   1.000
_cell.angle_alpha   90.00
_cell.angle_beta   90.00
_cell.angle_gamma   90.00
#
_symmetry.space_group_name_H-M   'P 1'
#
loop_
_entity.id
_entity.type
_entity.pdbx_description
1 polymer ?
#
loop_
_entity_poly.entity_id
_entity_poly.type
_entity_poly.pdbx_seq_one_letter_code
_entity_poly.pdbx_strand_id
1 'polypeptide(L)'
;MEEYDSSFTQIEQKIETLKPKSVSDFVKLYNQVENDIVEQKNLVRESLMPKNKQEDERIREIADKIHLHIQTGLETYSSVDDILNYLEPAFQRGKVDKTYGRALVLLEENIIIEQIKQKFKEDKYNIHLINLVLDKFIELSLEIMPNSYSNILKLEQAYFKVYYDNM
;
A
#
# COMPACT_ATOMS: atom_id res chain seq x y z
N MET A 1 4.88 13.34 -16.92
CA MET A 1 3.74 13.65 -16.01
C MET A 1 2.45 13.19 -16.66
N GLU A 2 2.20 13.53 -17.93
CA GLU A 2 1.01 13.09 -18.70
C GLU A 2 0.81 11.56 -18.80
N GLU A 3 1.88 10.76 -18.79
CA GLU A 3 1.80 9.31 -18.95
C GLU A 3 1.21 8.59 -17.72
N TYR A 4 1.54 9.05 -16.51
CA TYR A 4 0.96 8.52 -15.26
C TYR A 4 -0.51 8.89 -15.14
N ASP A 5 -0.88 10.12 -15.50
CA ASP A 5 -2.25 10.61 -15.40
C ASP A 5 -3.21 9.81 -16.30
N SER A 6 -2.76 9.44 -17.51
CA SER A 6 -3.53 8.57 -18.41
C SER A 6 -3.70 7.16 -17.85
N SER A 7 -2.64 6.56 -17.31
CA SER A 7 -2.69 5.22 -16.72
C SER A 7 -3.56 5.15 -15.46
N PHE A 8 -3.46 6.15 -14.59
CA PHE A 8 -4.29 6.25 -13.38
C PHE A 8 -5.78 6.39 -13.73
N THR A 9 -6.10 7.19 -14.74
CA THR A 9 -7.47 7.33 -15.25
C THR A 9 -8.02 6.00 -15.76
N GLN A 10 -7.20 5.20 -16.45
CA GLN A 10 -7.61 3.87 -16.92
C GLN A 10 -7.86 2.91 -15.76
N ILE A 11 -7.01 2.91 -14.73
CA ILE A 11 -7.21 2.11 -13.51
C ILE A 11 -8.51 2.53 -12.82
N GLU A 12 -8.73 3.82 -12.64
CA GLU A 12 -9.95 4.37 -12.05
C GLU A 12 -11.21 3.91 -12.82
N GLN A 13 -11.20 4.02 -14.15
CA GLN A 13 -12.28 3.53 -15.00
C GLN A 13 -12.52 2.02 -14.82
N LYS A 14 -11.45 1.21 -14.76
CA LYS A 14 -11.59 -0.23 -14.53
C LYS A 14 -12.20 -0.53 -13.15
N ILE A 15 -11.80 0.18 -12.10
CA ILE A 15 -12.39 0.08 -10.75
C ILE A 15 -13.89 0.41 -10.81
N GLU A 16 -14.29 1.49 -11.50
CA GLU A 16 -15.69 1.84 -11.68
C GLU A 16 -16.49 0.72 -12.38
N THR A 17 -15.90 0.06 -13.38
CA THR A 17 -16.55 -1.08 -14.05
C THR A 17 -16.68 -2.33 -13.19
N LEU A 18 -15.89 -2.44 -12.12
CA LEU A 18 -15.95 -3.55 -11.17
C LEU A 18 -17.07 -3.39 -10.15
N LYS A 19 -17.51 -2.16 -9.84
CA LYS A 19 -18.55 -1.89 -8.83
C LYS A 19 -19.80 -2.78 -8.91
N PRO A 20 -20.40 -3.04 -10.08
CA PRO A 20 -21.59 -3.90 -10.16
C PRO A 20 -21.28 -5.39 -10.35
N LYS A 21 -20.02 -5.84 -10.22
CA LYS A 21 -19.56 -7.17 -10.63
C LYS A 21 -19.09 -8.00 -9.44
N SER A 22 -19.70 -9.16 -9.23
CA SER A 22 -19.25 -10.15 -8.25
C SER A 22 -17.81 -10.57 -8.49
N VAL A 23 -17.04 -10.76 -7.41
CA VAL A 23 -15.64 -11.23 -7.52
C VAL A 23 -15.59 -12.62 -8.14
N SER A 24 -16.51 -13.52 -7.77
CA SER A 24 -16.54 -14.91 -8.26
C SER A 24 -16.63 -15.03 -9.78
N ASP A 25 -17.40 -14.15 -10.43
CA ASP A 25 -17.67 -14.25 -11.87
C ASP A 25 -16.65 -13.47 -12.70
N PHE A 26 -15.92 -12.54 -12.07
CA PHE A 26 -14.99 -11.62 -12.73
C PHE A 26 -13.56 -11.67 -12.16
N VAL A 27 -13.15 -12.78 -11.52
CA VAL A 27 -11.82 -12.97 -10.91
C VAL A 27 -10.67 -12.46 -11.79
N LYS A 28 -10.69 -12.78 -13.09
CA LYS A 28 -9.63 -12.35 -14.03
C LYS A 28 -9.51 -10.83 -14.13
N LEU A 29 -10.65 -10.12 -14.13
CA LEU A 29 -10.67 -8.66 -14.23
C LEU A 29 -10.22 -8.03 -12.90
N TYR A 30 -10.63 -8.59 -11.76
CA TYR A 30 -10.15 -8.15 -10.45
C TYR A 30 -8.63 -8.30 -10.30
N ASN A 31 -8.09 -9.46 -10.69
CA ASN A 31 -6.65 -9.71 -10.65
C ASN A 31 -5.89 -8.80 -11.64
N GLN A 32 -6.49 -8.50 -12.80
CA GLN A 32 -5.90 -7.58 -13.76
C GLN A 32 -5.79 -6.16 -13.17
N VAL A 33 -6.85 -5.65 -12.57
CA VAL A 33 -6.85 -4.29 -11.99
C VAL A 33 -5.85 -4.18 -10.84
N GLU A 34 -5.76 -5.19 -9.98
CA GLU A 34 -4.75 -5.24 -8.93
C GLU A 34 -3.32 -5.24 -9.49
N ASN A 35 -3.06 -6.05 -10.52
CA ASN A 35 -1.75 -6.07 -11.17
C ASN A 35 -1.41 -4.73 -11.84
N ASP A 36 -2.38 -4.09 -12.50
CA ASP A 36 -2.19 -2.76 -13.10
C ASP A 36 -1.81 -1.73 -12.01
N ILE A 37 -2.46 -1.77 -10.85
CA ILE A 37 -2.13 -0.92 -9.69
C ILE A 37 -0.70 -1.19 -9.22
N VAL A 38 -0.33 -2.45 -9.00
CA VAL A 38 1.01 -2.84 -8.55
C VAL A 38 2.09 -2.42 -9.56
N GLU A 39 1.86 -2.62 -10.85
CA GLU A 39 2.77 -2.21 -11.92
C GLU A 39 2.98 -0.70 -11.91
N GLN A 40 1.90 0.08 -11.85
CA GLN A 40 2.01 1.54 -11.77
C GLN A 40 2.72 2.02 -10.49
N LYS A 41 2.46 1.37 -9.34
CA LYS A 41 3.20 1.65 -8.11
C LYS A 41 4.69 1.41 -8.30
N ASN A 42 5.08 0.30 -8.90
CA ASN A 42 6.49 -0.01 -9.17
C ASN A 42 7.14 1.00 -10.11
N LEU A 43 6.47 1.40 -11.19
CA LEU A 43 6.98 2.43 -12.10
C LEU A 43 7.21 3.77 -11.40
N VAL A 44 6.27 4.19 -10.53
CA VAL A 44 6.45 5.41 -9.74
C VAL A 44 7.59 5.22 -8.72
N ARG A 45 7.66 4.09 -8.02
CA ARG A 45 8.74 3.80 -7.04
C ARG A 45 10.10 3.84 -7.68
N GLU A 46 10.30 3.16 -8.80
CA GLU A 46 11.57 3.12 -9.53
C GLU A 46 12.07 4.53 -9.87
N SER A 47 11.16 5.43 -10.25
CA SER A 47 11.50 6.84 -10.51
C SER A 47 11.93 7.62 -9.26
N LEU A 48 11.50 7.17 -8.07
CA LEU A 48 11.72 7.82 -6.77
C LEU A 48 12.83 7.17 -5.93
N MET A 49 13.32 6.00 -6.33
CA MET A 49 14.45 5.34 -5.68
C MET A 49 15.72 6.19 -5.80
N PRO A 50 16.60 6.20 -4.78
CA PRO A 50 17.87 6.92 -4.88
C PRO A 50 18.71 6.40 -6.04
N LYS A 51 19.27 7.34 -6.82
CA LYS A 51 20.16 7.00 -7.95
C LYS A 51 21.59 6.73 -7.50
N ASN A 52 21.97 7.17 -6.31
CA ASN A 52 23.29 6.91 -5.76
C ASN A 52 23.24 5.69 -4.83
N LYS A 53 24.30 4.90 -4.89
CA LYS A 53 24.40 3.61 -4.18
C LYS A 53 24.34 3.77 -2.66
N GLN A 54 24.99 4.80 -2.11
CA GLN A 54 25.06 5.00 -0.66
C GLN A 54 23.68 5.31 -0.05
N GLU A 55 22.89 6.14 -0.71
CA GLU A 55 21.52 6.43 -0.28
C GLU A 55 20.63 5.21 -0.49
N ASP A 56 20.74 4.49 -1.61
CA ASP A 56 19.98 3.25 -1.84
C ASP A 56 20.24 2.21 -0.73
N GLU A 57 21.51 1.94 -0.41
CA GLU A 57 21.91 1.08 0.71
C GLU A 57 21.32 1.56 2.04
N ARG A 58 21.39 2.87 2.30
CA ARG A 58 20.85 3.46 3.53
C ARG A 58 19.33 3.28 3.65
N ILE A 59 18.55 3.46 2.58
CA ILE A 59 17.09 3.28 2.67
C ILE A 59 16.75 1.79 2.86
N ARG A 60 17.50 0.89 2.23
CA ARG A 60 17.31 -0.57 2.38
C ARG A 60 17.61 -1.04 3.80
N GLU A 61 18.71 -0.59 4.40
CA GLU A 61 19.01 -0.91 5.82
C GLU A 61 17.94 -0.41 6.79
N ILE A 62 17.31 0.72 6.47
CA ILE A 62 16.19 1.25 7.25
C ILE A 62 14.95 0.38 7.00
N ALA A 63 14.65 0.05 5.75
CA ALA A 63 13.53 -0.81 5.39
C ALA A 63 13.64 -2.19 6.05
N ASP A 64 14.80 -2.85 6.08
CA ASP A 64 14.99 -4.14 6.76
C ASP A 64 14.60 -4.08 8.24
N LYS A 65 14.89 -2.97 8.93
CA LYS A 65 14.50 -2.77 10.34
C LYS A 65 13.00 -2.52 10.47
N ILE A 66 12.43 -1.76 9.54
CA ILE A 66 10.98 -1.51 9.47
C ILE A 66 10.25 -2.81 9.21
N HIS A 67 10.72 -3.62 8.27
CA HIS A 67 10.22 -4.93 7.91
C HIS A 67 10.11 -5.85 9.13
N LEU A 68 11.21 -5.99 9.88
CA LEU A 68 11.23 -6.80 11.09
C LEU A 68 10.22 -6.30 12.13
N HIS A 69 10.11 -4.98 12.29
CA HIS A 69 9.14 -4.39 13.20
C HIS A 69 7.70 -4.70 12.77
N ILE A 70 7.37 -4.50 11.50
CA ILE A 70 6.05 -4.84 10.93
C ILE A 70 5.72 -6.31 11.15
N GLN A 71 6.64 -7.20 10.78
CA GLN A 71 6.47 -8.64 10.91
C GLN A 71 6.19 -9.01 12.37
N THR A 72 6.94 -8.43 13.31
CA THR A 72 6.71 -8.61 14.75
C THR A 72 5.28 -8.20 15.14
N GLY A 73 4.80 -7.05 14.66
CA GLY A 73 3.44 -6.59 14.93
C GLY A 73 2.38 -7.54 14.38
N LEU A 74 2.53 -7.95 13.12
CA LEU A 74 1.59 -8.86 12.47
C LEU A 74 1.63 -10.27 13.06
N GLU A 75 2.75 -10.76 13.57
CA GLU A 75 2.83 -12.09 14.19
C GLU A 75 2.36 -12.11 15.64
N THR A 76 2.70 -11.07 16.41
CA THR A 76 2.47 -11.02 17.87
C THR A 76 1.00 -10.76 18.20
N TYR A 77 0.35 -9.86 17.45
CA TYR A 77 -1.00 -9.39 17.80
C TYR A 77 -2.07 -10.11 17.00
N SER A 78 -3.23 -10.32 17.64
CA SER A 78 -4.36 -11.07 17.10
C SER A 78 -5.63 -10.22 16.92
N SER A 79 -5.56 -8.92 17.21
CA SER A 79 -6.63 -7.97 16.97
C SER A 79 -6.16 -6.87 16.01
N VAL A 80 -7.09 -6.30 15.24
CA VAL A 80 -6.79 -5.20 14.32
C VAL A 80 -6.27 -3.98 15.09
N ASP A 81 -6.93 -3.65 16.21
CA ASP A 81 -6.58 -2.49 17.04
C ASP A 81 -5.16 -2.59 17.62
N ASP A 82 -4.78 -3.76 18.15
CA ASP A 82 -3.46 -3.95 18.73
C ASP A 82 -2.35 -3.87 17.68
N ILE A 83 -2.59 -4.44 16.48
CA ILE A 83 -1.66 -4.33 15.36
C ILE A 83 -1.47 -2.86 14.98
N LEU A 84 -2.56 -2.10 14.82
CA LEU A 84 -2.47 -0.69 14.43
C LEU A 84 -1.79 0.16 15.50
N ASN A 85 -2.16 -0.03 16.77
CA ASN A 85 -1.52 0.66 17.88
C ASN A 85 -0.01 0.38 17.93
N TYR A 86 0.40 -0.85 17.61
CA TYR A 86 1.79 -1.23 17.55
C TYR A 86 2.54 -0.60 16.36
N LEU A 87 1.90 -0.50 15.19
CA LEU A 87 2.50 0.08 13.98
C LEU A 87 2.50 1.62 13.97
N GLU A 88 1.61 2.26 14.72
CA GLU A 88 1.46 3.73 14.77
C GLU A 88 2.78 4.49 14.98
N PRO A 89 3.69 4.08 15.91
CA PRO A 89 4.97 4.76 16.09
C PRO A 89 5.84 4.77 14.84
N ALA A 90 5.78 3.74 13.99
CA ALA A 90 6.53 3.70 12.74
C ALA A 90 6.02 4.76 11.77
N PHE A 91 4.70 4.89 11.61
CA PHE A 91 4.09 5.93 10.77
C PHE A 91 4.37 7.34 11.29
N GLN A 92 4.24 7.56 12.61
CA GLN A 92 4.54 8.86 13.22
C GLN A 92 6.02 9.24 13.07
N ARG A 93 6.94 8.28 13.21
CA ARG A 93 8.35 8.50 12.93
C ARG A 93 8.58 8.85 11.45
N GLY A 94 7.87 8.22 10.53
CA GLY A 94 7.96 8.50 9.09
C GLY A 94 7.65 9.94 8.72
N LYS A 95 6.75 10.59 9.45
CA LYS A 95 6.41 12.02 9.26
C LYS A 95 7.55 12.95 9.69
N VAL A 96 8.28 12.57 10.75
CA VAL A 96 9.38 13.37 11.32
C VAL A 96 10.69 13.12 10.57
N ASP A 97 11.04 11.86 10.31
CA ASP A 97 12.24 11.44 9.60
C ASP A 97 11.87 11.03 8.17
N LYS A 98 12.06 11.96 7.23
CA LYS A 98 11.70 11.74 5.81
C LYS A 98 12.45 10.58 5.18
N THR A 99 13.68 10.27 5.59
CA THR A 99 14.40 9.11 5.06
C THR A 99 13.75 7.82 5.53
N TYR A 100 13.39 7.76 6.81
CA TYR A 100 12.64 6.64 7.37
C TYR A 100 11.26 6.49 6.71
N GLY A 101 10.51 7.58 6.58
CA GLY A 101 9.19 7.56 5.94
C GLY A 101 9.28 7.13 4.47
N ARG A 102 10.29 7.59 3.72
CA ARG A 102 10.51 7.14 2.34
C ARG A 102 10.83 5.65 2.26
N ALA A 103 11.62 5.10 3.18
CA ALA A 103 11.88 3.66 3.23
C ALA A 103 10.59 2.87 3.51
N LEU A 104 9.79 3.32 4.49
CA LEU A 104 8.49 2.73 4.82
C LEU A 104 7.54 2.71 3.61
N VAL A 105 7.43 3.83 2.89
CA VAL A 105 6.51 3.96 1.75
C VAL A 105 7.02 3.23 0.49
N LEU A 106 8.30 3.36 0.15
CA LEU A 106 8.83 2.85 -1.12
C LEU A 106 9.13 1.35 -1.09
N LEU A 107 9.51 0.79 0.06
CA LEU A 107 9.98 -0.59 0.14
C LEU A 107 9.03 -1.50 0.91
N GLU A 108 8.38 -1.01 1.96
CA GLU A 108 7.59 -1.87 2.86
C GLU A 108 6.09 -1.87 2.58
N GLU A 109 5.56 -0.82 1.97
CA GLU A 109 4.11 -0.64 1.82
C GLU A 109 3.41 -1.83 1.13
N ASN A 110 3.85 -2.24 -0.06
CA ASN A 110 3.28 -3.43 -0.73
C ASN A 110 3.43 -4.70 0.13
N ILE A 111 4.58 -4.86 0.77
CA ILE A 111 4.89 -6.05 1.56
C ILE A 111 3.91 -6.17 2.74
N ILE A 112 3.63 -5.05 3.40
CA ILE A 112 2.65 -4.98 4.49
C ILE A 112 1.26 -5.41 4.00
N ILE A 113 0.80 -4.85 2.88
CA ILE A 113 -0.52 -5.18 2.35
C ILE A 113 -0.63 -6.67 2.01
N GLU A 114 0.38 -7.26 1.37
CA GLU A 114 0.41 -8.70 1.07
C GLU A 114 0.38 -9.57 2.33
N GLN A 115 1.11 -9.20 3.39
CA GLN A 115 1.07 -9.95 4.64
C GLN A 115 -0.29 -9.84 5.33
N ILE A 116 -0.93 -8.66 5.30
CA ILE A 116 -2.24 -8.47 5.93
C ILE A 116 -3.32 -9.29 5.23
N LYS A 117 -3.28 -9.44 3.90
CA LYS A 117 -4.27 -10.25 3.15
C LYS A 117 -4.41 -11.68 3.69
N GLN A 118 -3.37 -12.20 4.35
CA GLN A 118 -3.32 -13.58 4.85
C GLN A 118 -3.35 -13.67 6.38
N LYS A 119 -3.51 -12.54 7.09
CA LYS A 119 -3.33 -12.48 8.55
C LYS A 119 -4.46 -13.15 9.33
N PHE A 120 -5.70 -12.82 9.01
CA PHE A 120 -6.90 -13.29 9.68
C PHE A 120 -7.62 -14.33 8.83
N LYS A 121 -8.31 -15.28 9.49
CA LYS A 121 -9.14 -16.28 8.81
C LYS A 121 -10.39 -15.69 8.18
N GLU A 122 -10.92 -14.61 8.75
CA GLU A 122 -12.08 -13.91 8.23
C GLU A 122 -11.61 -12.67 7.47
N ASP A 123 -11.88 -12.63 6.16
CA ASP A 123 -11.38 -11.58 5.26
C ASP A 123 -11.79 -10.16 5.67
N LYS A 124 -12.94 -10.01 6.35
CA LYS A 124 -13.41 -8.72 6.87
C LYS A 124 -12.39 -8.02 7.78
N TYR A 125 -11.62 -8.78 8.57
CA TYR A 125 -10.59 -8.19 9.45
C TYR A 125 -9.33 -7.84 8.67
N ASN A 126 -8.94 -8.65 7.68
CA ASN A 126 -7.83 -8.33 6.78
C ASN A 126 -8.11 -7.01 6.07
N ILE A 127 -9.32 -6.84 5.55
CA ILE A 127 -9.74 -5.66 4.80
C ILE A 127 -9.83 -4.43 5.70
N HIS A 128 -10.38 -4.59 6.91
CA HIS A 128 -10.41 -3.50 7.87
C HIS A 128 -9.00 -3.00 8.18
N LEU A 129 -8.05 -3.92 8.40
CA LEU A 129 -6.65 -3.58 8.65
C LEU A 129 -5.96 -2.98 7.40
N ILE A 130 -6.19 -3.53 6.20
CA ILE A 130 -5.68 -2.98 4.92
C ILE A 130 -6.13 -1.53 4.76
N ASN A 131 -7.41 -1.23 4.95
CA ASN A 131 -7.93 0.12 4.78
C ASN A 131 -7.29 1.11 5.76
N LEU A 132 -7.16 0.72 7.03
CA LEU A 132 -6.54 1.57 8.06
C LEU A 132 -5.05 1.78 7.83
N VAL A 133 -4.34 0.76 7.35
CA VAL A 133 -2.92 0.87 6.98
C VAL A 133 -2.75 1.72 5.72
N LEU A 134 -3.61 1.57 4.72
CA LEU A 134 -3.61 2.42 3.53
C LEU A 134 -3.91 3.87 3.87
N ASP A 135 -4.83 4.15 4.80
CA ASP A 135 -5.06 5.52 5.31
C ASP A 135 -3.77 6.13 5.86
N LYS A 136 -3.01 5.37 6.66
CA LYS A 136 -1.71 5.81 7.21
C LYS A 136 -0.66 6.02 6.13
N PHE A 137 -0.62 5.16 5.11
CA PHE A 137 0.27 5.33 3.97
C PHE A 137 -0.08 6.52 3.10
N ILE A 138 -1.37 6.77 2.86
CA ILE A 138 -1.85 7.94 2.12
C ILE A 138 -1.50 9.21 2.89
N GLU A 139 -1.80 9.26 4.20
CA GLU A 139 -1.45 10.39 5.06
C GLU A 139 0.05 10.69 5.02
N LEU A 140 0.89 9.67 5.26
CA LEU A 140 2.34 9.81 5.19
C LEU A 140 2.79 10.24 3.78
N SER A 141 2.27 9.60 2.73
CA SER A 141 2.63 9.91 1.35
C SER A 141 2.32 11.36 0.98
N LEU A 142 1.20 11.92 1.42
CA LEU A 142 0.84 13.33 1.17
C LEU A 142 1.84 14.30 1.80
N GLU A 143 2.50 13.91 2.90
CA GLU A 143 3.49 14.75 3.57
C GLU A 143 4.89 14.68 2.93
N ILE A 144 5.29 13.51 2.42
CA ILE A 144 6.69 13.24 2.07
C ILE A 144 6.94 12.73 0.63
N MET A 145 5.89 12.43 -0.14
CA MET A 145 5.99 11.90 -1.50
C MET A 145 5.32 12.81 -2.53
N PRO A 146 5.63 12.66 -3.83
CA PRO A 146 4.87 13.32 -4.88
C PRO A 146 3.42 12.83 -4.94
N ASN A 147 2.52 13.72 -5.38
CA ASN A 147 1.09 13.42 -5.52
C ASN A 147 0.79 12.16 -6.34
N SER A 148 1.64 11.82 -7.32
CA SER A 148 1.47 10.60 -8.12
C SER A 148 1.46 9.34 -7.25
N TYR A 149 2.31 9.28 -6.21
CA TYR A 149 2.33 8.13 -5.31
C TYR A 149 1.09 8.10 -4.41
N SER A 150 0.69 9.24 -3.86
CA SER A 150 -0.51 9.32 -3.01
C SER A 150 -1.78 8.99 -3.81
N ASN A 151 -1.83 9.37 -5.08
CA ASN A 151 -2.97 9.08 -5.95
C ASN A 151 -3.10 7.59 -6.27
N ILE A 152 -2.01 6.89 -6.55
CA ILE A 152 -2.08 5.44 -6.80
C ILE A 152 -2.45 4.64 -5.53
N LEU A 153 -2.01 5.09 -4.34
CA LEU A 153 -2.47 4.51 -3.06
C LEU A 153 -3.97 4.70 -2.85
N LYS A 154 -4.53 5.86 -3.23
CA LYS A 154 -5.99 6.10 -3.17
C LYS A 154 -6.75 5.19 -4.14
N LEU A 155 -6.20 4.93 -5.32
CA LEU A 155 -6.79 3.97 -6.28
C LEU A 155 -6.75 2.55 -5.73
N GLU A 156 -5.67 2.14 -5.08
CA GLU A 156 -5.57 0.84 -4.41
C GLU A 156 -6.60 0.70 -3.28
N GLN A 157 -6.76 1.72 -2.44
CA GLN A 157 -7.80 1.74 -1.41
C GLN A 157 -9.21 1.64 -2.03
N ALA A 158 -9.48 2.38 -3.10
CA ALA A 158 -10.75 2.31 -3.82
C ALA A 158 -10.98 0.92 -4.43
N TYR A 159 -9.94 0.30 -4.98
CA TYR A 159 -9.98 -1.07 -5.49
C TYR A 159 -10.34 -2.07 -4.39
N PHE A 160 -9.65 -2.05 -3.24
CA PHE A 160 -9.94 -3.00 -2.15
C PHE A 160 -11.34 -2.83 -1.58
N LYS A 161 -11.85 -1.59 -1.54
CA LYS A 161 -13.24 -1.32 -1.16
C LYS A 161 -14.22 -2.00 -2.13
N VAL A 162 -14.02 -1.82 -3.44
CA VAL A 162 -14.87 -2.44 -4.47
C VAL A 162 -14.75 -3.95 -4.49
N TYR A 163 -13.53 -4.49 -4.40
CA TYR A 163 -13.28 -5.92 -4.31
C TYR A 163 -14.10 -6.53 -3.18
N TYR A 164 -14.04 -5.93 -1.99
CA TYR A 164 -14.74 -6.44 -0.83
C TYR A 164 -16.25 -6.28 -0.89
N ASP A 165 -16.76 -5.12 -1.34
CA ASP A 165 -18.20 -4.88 -1.46
C ASP A 165 -18.87 -5.92 -2.39
N ASN A 166 -18.07 -6.60 -3.22
CA ASN A 166 -18.49 -7.58 -4.22
C ASN A 166 -18.03 -9.03 -3.96
N MET A 167 -17.40 -9.32 -2.81
CA MET A 167 -17.11 -10.70 -2.36
C MET A 167 -18.37 -11.38 -1.84
#